data_AF-A0A3D0RAX5-F1
#
_entry.id   AF-A0A3D0RAX5-F1
#
_cell.length_a   1.000
_cell.length_b   1.000
_cell.length_c   1.000
_cell.angle_alpha   90.00
_cell.angle_beta   90.00
_cell.angle_gamma   90.00
#
_symmetry.space_group_name_H-M   'P 1'
#
loop_
_entity.id
_entity.type
_entity.pdbx_description
1 polymer ?
#
loop_
_entity_poly.entity_id
_entity_poly.type
_entity_poly.pdbx_seq_one_letter_code
_entity_poly.pdbx_strand_id
1 'polypeptide(L)'
;FFANSGSEANDTIIRMVRHFWALEGKPEKRVIIGREYGYHGSTIMSASMGGMSGMHDQAANEPDFEHIRPPYGFLYQGNQDEAVFAANAASWLEDRIIEVGADRVAAFVAEPVQGAGGVIVPPDGYFAHIAAGCRKHDILFIV
;
A
#
# COMPACT_ATOMS: atom_id res chain seq x y z
N PHE A 1 -14.98 -13.73 -4.29
CA PHE A 1 -15.66 -12.74 -5.15
C PHE A 1 -15.02 -12.80 -6.53
N PHE A 2 -15.76 -12.58 -7.61
CA PHE A 2 -15.23 -12.64 -9.00
C PHE A 2 -15.37 -11.27 -9.69
N ALA A 3 -14.39 -10.92 -10.52
CA ALA A 3 -14.35 -9.71 -11.36
C ALA A 3 -13.69 -10.05 -12.70
N ASN A 4 -13.83 -9.19 -13.71
CA ASN A 4 -13.30 -9.45 -15.07
C ASN A 4 -11.90 -8.85 -15.29
N SER A 5 -11.39 -8.08 -14.33
CA SER A 5 -10.06 -7.48 -14.40
C SER A 5 -9.45 -7.25 -13.01
N GLY A 6 -8.14 -7.02 -12.97
CA GLY A 6 -7.45 -6.60 -11.75
C GLY A 6 -7.97 -5.26 -11.20
N SER A 7 -8.29 -4.31 -12.07
CA SER A 7 -8.86 -3.01 -11.67
C SER A 7 -10.22 -3.19 -10.96
N GLU A 8 -11.12 -3.98 -11.54
CA GLU A 8 -12.44 -4.27 -10.93
C GLU A 8 -12.33 -5.04 -9.60
N ALA A 9 -11.36 -5.97 -9.52
CA ALA A 9 -11.08 -6.68 -8.28
C ALA A 9 -10.60 -5.72 -7.18
N ASN A 10 -9.72 -4.77 -7.52
CA ASN A 10 -9.22 -3.76 -6.58
C ASN A 10 -10.30 -2.75 -6.16
N ASP A 11 -11.17 -2.31 -7.06
CA ASP A 11 -12.35 -1.51 -6.68
C ASP A 11 -13.25 -2.25 -5.68
N THR A 12 -13.40 -3.57 -5.84
CA THR A 12 -14.12 -4.41 -4.87
C THR A 12 -13.40 -4.46 -3.53
N ILE A 13 -12.09 -4.64 -3.52
CA ILE A 13 -11.27 -4.65 -2.31
C ILE A 13 -11.40 -3.32 -1.55
N ILE A 14 -11.32 -2.18 -2.24
CA ILE A 14 -11.45 -0.85 -1.64
C ILE A 14 -12.81 -0.72 -0.93
N ARG A 15 -13.90 -1.15 -1.58
CA ARG A 15 -15.24 -1.15 -0.97
C ARG A 15 -15.33 -2.10 0.21
N MET A 16 -14.77 -3.31 0.10
CA MET A 16 -14.82 -4.35 1.13
C MET A 16 -14.07 -3.93 2.39
N VAL A 17 -12.87 -3.37 2.25
CA VAL A 17 -12.04 -2.86 3.36
C VAL A 17 -12.76 -1.75 4.12
N ARG A 18 -13.28 -0.73 3.41
CA ARG A 18 -13.98 0.38 4.04
C ARG A 18 -15.29 -0.07 4.69
N HIS A 19 -16.01 -1.00 4.07
CA HIS A 19 -17.22 -1.56 4.66
C HIS A 19 -16.93 -2.41 5.90
N PHE A 20 -15.86 -3.22 5.88
CA PHE A 20 -15.40 -3.98 7.04
C PHE A 20 -15.20 -3.07 8.24
N TRP A 21 -14.42 -1.99 8.11
CA TRP A 21 -14.19 -1.08 9.23
C TRP A 21 -15.43 -0.33 9.70
N ALA A 22 -16.35 -0.01 8.79
CA ALA A 22 -17.65 0.55 9.19
C ALA A 22 -18.47 -0.44 10.04
N LEU A 23 -18.46 -1.73 9.69
CA LEU A 23 -19.12 -2.78 10.48
C LEU A 23 -18.45 -3.01 11.85
N GLU A 24 -17.13 -2.84 11.92
CA GLU A 24 -16.35 -2.87 13.17
C GLU A 24 -16.51 -1.59 14.02
N GLY A 25 -17.41 -0.68 13.63
CA GLY A 25 -17.67 0.57 14.37
C GLY A 25 -16.56 1.62 14.23
N LYS A 26 -15.66 1.48 13.24
CA LYS A 26 -14.56 2.41 12.93
C LYS A 26 -14.72 3.02 11.52
N PRO A 27 -15.81 3.74 11.22
CA PRO A 27 -16.13 4.21 9.86
C PRO A 27 -15.12 5.22 9.28
N GLU A 28 -14.33 5.89 10.13
CA GLU A 28 -13.27 6.83 9.72
C GLU A 28 -11.98 6.12 9.26
N LYS A 29 -11.87 4.81 9.53
CA LYS A 29 -10.71 3.98 9.16
C LYS A 29 -10.79 3.57 7.70
N ARG A 30 -10.45 4.51 6.81
CA ARG A 30 -10.71 4.45 5.36
C ARG A 30 -9.50 4.56 4.47
N VAL A 31 -8.38 5.10 4.99
CA VAL A 31 -7.17 5.39 4.22
C VAL A 31 -6.48 4.09 3.81
N ILE A 32 -6.16 3.94 2.53
CA ILE A 32 -5.40 2.79 2.03
C ILE A 32 -4.01 3.28 1.63
N ILE A 33 -2.99 2.69 2.23
CA ILE A 33 -1.59 3.00 1.93
C ILE A 33 -1.09 2.03 0.86
N GLY A 34 -0.68 2.57 -0.29
CA GLY A 34 0.07 1.87 -1.32
C GLY A 34 1.55 2.23 -1.30
N ARG A 35 2.23 1.98 -2.42
CA ARG A 35 3.64 2.36 -2.61
C ARG A 35 3.81 3.16 -3.89
N GLU A 36 4.74 4.10 -3.88
CA GLU A 36 5.28 4.73 -5.09
C GLU A 36 5.73 3.64 -6.09
N TYR A 37 5.50 3.88 -7.37
CA TYR A 37 5.69 2.91 -8.47
C TYR A 37 4.79 1.66 -8.39
N GLY A 38 3.86 1.57 -7.44
CA GLY A 38 2.90 0.47 -7.36
C GLY A 38 1.85 0.55 -8.46
N TYR A 39 1.46 -0.59 -9.05
CA TYR A 39 0.39 -0.64 -10.05
C TYR A 39 -0.75 -1.55 -9.61
N HIS A 40 -1.92 -0.96 -9.41
CA HIS A 40 -3.11 -1.68 -8.94
C HIS A 40 -4.30 -1.60 -9.91
N GLY A 41 -4.05 -1.21 -11.16
CA GLY A 41 -5.07 -1.14 -12.21
C GLY A 41 -5.29 0.28 -12.73
N SER A 42 -6.38 0.46 -13.47
CA SER A 42 -6.66 1.69 -14.23
C SER A 42 -8.11 2.18 -14.15
N THR A 43 -8.95 1.66 -13.25
CA THR A 43 -10.13 2.41 -12.78
C THR A 43 -9.64 3.58 -11.92
N ILE A 44 -10.44 4.64 -11.77
CA ILE A 44 -10.04 5.84 -11.01
C ILE A 44 -9.57 5.45 -9.61
N MET A 45 -10.37 4.68 -8.86
CA MET A 45 -10.05 4.29 -7.49
C MET A 45 -8.84 3.34 -7.41
N SER A 46 -8.75 2.34 -8.30
CA SER A 46 -7.60 1.41 -8.30
C SER A 46 -6.30 2.10 -8.71
N ALA A 47 -6.37 3.09 -9.60
CA ALA A 47 -5.22 3.88 -10.03
C ALA A 47 -4.78 4.88 -8.95
N SER A 48 -5.72 5.47 -8.19
CA SER A 48 -5.40 6.26 -6.99
C SER A 48 -4.76 5.43 -5.89
N MET A 49 -5.10 4.14 -5.80
CA MET A 49 -4.46 3.19 -4.88
C MET A 49 -3.03 2.80 -5.30
N GLY A 50 -2.71 2.87 -6.59
CA GLY A 50 -1.35 2.68 -7.11
C GLY A 50 -0.53 3.97 -7.09
N GLY A 51 0.80 3.88 -7.13
CA GLY A 51 1.71 5.02 -7.02
C GLY A 51 2.27 5.52 -8.34
N MET A 52 1.49 5.51 -9.42
CA MET A 52 1.92 5.96 -10.74
C MET A 52 1.54 7.43 -10.97
N SER A 53 2.46 8.36 -10.73
CA SER A 53 2.21 9.82 -10.80
C SER A 53 1.57 10.26 -12.11
N GLY A 54 2.00 9.71 -13.26
CA GLY A 54 1.41 10.05 -14.56
C GLY A 54 -0.06 9.68 -14.71
N MET A 55 -0.56 8.69 -13.95
CA MET A 55 -1.99 8.37 -13.89
C MET A 55 -2.73 9.31 -12.94
N HIS A 56 -2.09 9.71 -11.83
CA HIS A 56 -2.64 10.67 -10.87
C HIS A 56 -2.87 12.04 -11.52
N ASP A 57 -1.93 12.47 -12.37
CA ASP A 57 -2.03 13.70 -13.16
C ASP A 57 -3.21 13.68 -14.16
N GLN A 58 -3.77 12.48 -14.44
CA GLN A 58 -4.88 12.24 -15.36
C GLN A 58 -6.19 11.92 -14.62
N ALA A 59 -6.39 12.54 -13.44
CA ALA A 59 -7.58 12.42 -12.59
C ALA A 59 -7.71 11.16 -11.73
N ALA A 60 -6.68 10.32 -11.64
CA ALA A 60 -6.65 9.21 -10.68
C ALA A 60 -6.04 9.62 -9.33
N ASN A 61 -6.45 10.73 -8.72
CA ASN A 61 -5.92 11.25 -7.46
C ASN A 61 -7.03 11.45 -6.40
N GLU A 62 -7.79 10.40 -6.14
CA GLU A 62 -8.89 10.42 -5.17
C GLU A 62 -8.38 10.51 -3.72
N PRO A 63 -9.19 11.05 -2.79
CA PRO A 63 -8.82 11.09 -1.37
C PRO A 63 -8.78 9.70 -0.74
N ASP A 64 -8.22 9.65 0.48
CA ASP A 64 -8.05 8.44 1.29
C ASP A 64 -7.07 7.41 0.66
N PHE A 65 -6.15 7.87 -0.18
CA PHE A 65 -5.03 7.08 -0.68
C PHE A 65 -3.71 7.76 -0.37
N GLU A 66 -2.77 6.98 0.18
CA GLU A 66 -1.47 7.45 0.63
C GLU A 66 -0.39 6.52 0.06
N HIS A 67 0.83 7.03 -0.08
CA HIS A 67 1.92 6.27 -0.69
C HIS A 67 3.19 6.40 0.14
N ILE A 68 3.82 5.26 0.43
CA ILE A 68 5.18 5.20 0.94
C ILE A 68 6.17 4.92 -0.19
N ARG A 69 7.46 5.13 0.08
CA ARG A 69 8.53 4.78 -0.85
C ARG A 69 8.52 3.27 -1.14
N PRO A 70 8.96 2.84 -2.34
CA PRO A 70 9.09 1.43 -2.65
C PRO A 70 10.35 0.86 -1.98
N PRO A 71 10.40 -0.44 -1.63
CA PRO A 71 11.58 -1.10 -1.07
C PRO A 71 12.67 -1.34 -2.13
N TYR A 72 13.03 -0.28 -2.87
CA TYR A 72 13.90 -0.33 -4.03
C TYR A 72 15.36 -0.13 -3.61
N GLY A 73 16.07 -1.25 -3.39
CA GLY A 73 17.44 -1.23 -2.86
C GLY A 73 18.40 -0.37 -3.70
N PHE A 74 18.26 -0.39 -5.03
CA PHE A 74 19.08 0.43 -5.93
C PHE A 74 19.04 1.93 -5.59
N LEU A 75 17.90 2.46 -5.14
CA LEU A 75 17.74 3.86 -4.81
C LEU A 75 17.99 4.16 -3.33
N TYR A 76 17.61 3.24 -2.43
CA TYR A 76 17.45 3.58 -1.01
C TYR A 76 18.29 2.75 -0.05
N GLN A 77 18.93 1.65 -0.48
CA GLN A 77 19.72 0.80 0.42
C GLN A 77 21.03 1.47 0.84
N GLY A 78 21.70 2.15 -0.08
CA GLY A 78 23.02 2.72 0.16
C GLY A 78 24.01 1.66 0.65
N ASN A 79 24.64 1.90 1.81
CA ASN A 79 25.60 0.98 2.42
C ASN A 79 24.98 0.07 3.50
N GLN A 80 23.65 0.00 3.59
CA GLN A 80 22.99 -0.87 4.57
C GLN A 80 23.08 -2.33 4.13
N ASP A 81 23.30 -3.22 5.12
CA ASP A 81 23.05 -4.64 4.94
C ASP A 81 21.58 -4.87 4.55
N GLU A 82 21.33 -5.90 3.75
CA GLU A 82 19.99 -6.17 3.19
C GLU A 82 18.92 -6.30 4.29
N ALA A 83 19.22 -7.01 5.37
CA ALA A 83 18.29 -7.16 6.50
C ALA A 83 17.98 -5.83 7.22
N VAL A 84 18.98 -4.94 7.31
CA VAL A 84 18.79 -3.59 7.89
C VAL A 84 17.94 -2.75 6.96
N PHE A 85 18.19 -2.83 5.65
CA PHE A 85 17.38 -2.14 4.65
C PHE A 85 15.93 -2.65 4.62
N ALA A 86 15.70 -3.95 4.76
CA ALA A 86 14.36 -4.54 4.83
C ALA A 86 13.56 -3.97 6.01
N ALA A 87 14.17 -3.89 7.19
CA ALA A 87 13.56 -3.29 8.37
C ALA A 87 13.31 -1.79 8.21
N ASN A 88 14.26 -1.04 7.64
CA ASN A 88 14.14 0.40 7.39
C ASN A 88 13.04 0.71 6.35
N ALA A 89 13.05 0.02 5.21
CA ALA A 89 12.03 0.20 4.19
C ALA A 89 10.62 -0.12 4.70
N ALA A 90 10.49 -1.11 5.59
CA ALA A 90 9.21 -1.42 6.23
C ALA A 90 8.81 -0.38 7.29
N SER A 91 9.75 0.30 7.95
CA SER A 91 9.44 1.33 8.94
C SER A 91 8.75 2.55 8.32
N TRP A 92 8.97 2.81 7.03
CA TRP A 92 8.26 3.90 6.32
C TRP A 92 6.75 3.74 6.32
N LEU A 93 6.24 2.50 6.39
CA LEU A 93 4.81 2.24 6.59
C LEU A 93 4.37 2.73 7.97
N GLU A 94 5.12 2.37 9.01
CA GLU A 94 4.80 2.79 10.39
C GLU A 94 4.87 4.31 10.55
N ASP A 95 5.87 4.96 9.96
CA ASP A 95 5.99 6.42 9.95
C ASP A 95 4.75 7.07 9.31
N ARG A 96 4.30 6.57 8.15
CA ARG A 96 3.12 7.09 7.46
C ARG A 96 1.82 6.78 8.22
N ILE A 97 1.71 5.63 8.88
CA ILE A 97 0.55 5.31 9.74
C ILE A 97 0.44 6.33 10.88
N ILE A 98 1.56 6.68 11.51
CA ILE A 98 1.60 7.67 12.60
C ILE A 98 1.23 9.06 12.08
N GLU A 99 1.75 9.45 10.93
CA GLU A 99 1.47 10.74 10.29
C GLU A 99 -0.02 10.91 9.94
N VAL A 100 -0.64 9.87 9.37
CA VAL A 100 -2.07 9.88 8.97
C VAL A 100 -3.01 9.73 10.18
N GLY A 101 -2.57 8.98 11.20
CA GLY A 101 -3.39 8.51 12.30
C GLY A 101 -3.83 7.06 12.09
N ALA A 102 -3.43 6.16 12.99
CA ALA A 102 -3.74 4.73 12.90
C ALA A 102 -5.24 4.41 12.94
N ASP A 103 -6.06 5.29 13.53
CA ASP A 103 -7.51 5.23 13.53
C ASP A 103 -8.14 5.54 12.16
N ARG A 104 -7.39 6.18 11.25
CA ARG A 104 -7.82 6.48 9.88
C ARG A 104 -7.30 5.49 8.84
N VAL A 105 -6.21 4.77 9.11
CA VAL A 105 -5.62 3.82 8.15
C VAL A 105 -6.33 2.47 8.16
N ALA A 106 -6.94 2.10 7.04
CA ALA A 106 -7.72 0.90 6.84
C ALA A 106 -6.89 -0.32 6.42
N ALA A 107 -5.98 -0.10 5.46
CA ALA A 107 -5.21 -1.17 4.85
C ALA A 107 -3.87 -0.69 4.30
N PHE A 108 -2.94 -1.63 4.16
CA PHE A 108 -1.76 -1.53 3.32
C PHE A 108 -1.90 -2.53 2.17
N VAL A 109 -1.63 -2.09 0.94
CA VAL A 109 -1.69 -2.91 -0.26
C VAL A 109 -0.33 -2.98 -0.95
N ALA A 110 0.08 -4.19 -1.33
CA ALA A 110 1.37 -4.38 -2.00
C ALA A 110 1.38 -5.59 -2.94
N GLU A 111 1.84 -5.38 -4.16
CA GLU A 111 2.35 -6.45 -5.01
C GLU A 111 3.56 -7.14 -4.34
N PRO A 112 3.70 -8.49 -4.37
CA PRO A 112 4.88 -9.19 -3.88
C PRO A 112 6.19 -8.73 -4.52
N VAL A 113 6.13 -8.42 -5.81
CA VAL A 113 7.19 -7.78 -6.60
C VAL A 113 6.49 -6.72 -7.44
N GLN A 114 6.95 -5.46 -7.42
CA GLN A 114 6.30 -4.42 -8.23
C GLN A 114 6.59 -4.66 -9.71
N GLY A 115 5.56 -5.00 -10.49
CA GLY A 115 5.71 -5.38 -11.89
C GLY A 115 5.91 -4.15 -12.77
N ALA A 116 4.83 -3.42 -13.04
CA ALA A 116 4.83 -2.27 -13.93
C ALA A 116 5.71 -1.10 -13.44
N GLY A 117 5.99 -1.04 -12.14
CA GLY A 117 6.91 -0.09 -11.52
C GLY A 117 8.39 -0.31 -11.86
N GLY A 118 8.74 -1.41 -12.55
CA GLY A 118 10.10 -1.67 -13.01
C GLY A 118 10.75 -2.92 -12.39
N VAL A 119 9.97 -3.97 -12.09
CA VAL A 119 10.46 -5.22 -11.49
C VAL A 119 11.26 -4.96 -10.21
N ILE A 120 10.61 -4.30 -9.24
CA ILE A 120 11.24 -3.98 -7.96
C ILE A 120 11.00 -5.15 -7.00
N VAL A 121 12.07 -5.91 -6.74
CA VAL A 121 12.07 -7.04 -5.80
C VAL A 121 12.36 -6.51 -4.41
N PRO A 122 11.46 -6.71 -3.41
CA PRO A 122 11.73 -6.31 -2.05
C PRO A 122 12.87 -7.17 -1.44
N PRO A 123 13.67 -6.61 -0.52
CA PRO A 123 14.70 -7.37 0.18
C PRO A 123 14.07 -8.44 1.08
N ASP A 124 14.84 -9.49 1.36
CA ASP A 124 14.39 -10.57 2.22
C ASP A 124 13.95 -10.04 3.60
N GLY A 125 12.82 -10.55 4.10
CA GLY A 125 12.25 -10.14 5.38
C GLY A 125 11.36 -8.88 5.36
N TYR A 126 11.34 -8.10 4.26
CA TYR A 126 10.52 -6.88 4.16
C TYR A 126 9.04 -7.14 4.51
N PHE A 127 8.41 -8.15 3.90
CA PHE A 127 7.00 -8.44 4.16
C PHE A 127 6.73 -9.01 5.55
N ALA A 128 7.72 -9.65 6.19
CA ALA A 128 7.58 -10.07 7.58
C ALA A 128 7.46 -8.85 8.50
N HIS A 129 8.27 -7.81 8.25
CA HIS A 129 8.19 -6.53 8.95
C HIS A 129 6.88 -5.78 8.65
N ILE A 130 6.47 -5.69 7.37
CA ILE A 130 5.18 -5.08 6.99
C ILE A 130 4.01 -5.76 7.69
N ALA A 131 3.94 -7.09 7.64
CA ALA A 131 2.84 -7.82 8.26
C ALA A 131 2.81 -7.64 9.79
N ALA A 132 3.97 -7.52 10.44
CA ALA A 132 4.05 -7.20 11.86
C ALA A 132 3.56 -5.77 12.16
N GLY A 133 3.95 -4.79 11.34
CA GLY A 133 3.48 -3.40 11.45
C GLY A 133 1.97 -3.27 11.26
N CYS A 134 1.41 -3.91 10.23
CA CYS A 134 -0.03 -3.93 9.99
C CYS A 134 -0.80 -4.53 11.19
N ARG A 135 -0.32 -5.65 11.74
CA ARG A 135 -0.94 -6.27 12.93
C ARG A 135 -0.87 -5.38 14.17
N LYS A 136 0.24 -4.67 14.38
CA LYS A 136 0.43 -3.77 15.53
C LYS A 136 -0.60 -2.63 15.56
N HIS A 137 -1.04 -2.16 14.40
CA HIS A 137 -1.89 -0.97 14.25
C HIS A 137 -3.32 -1.28 13.80
N ASP A 138 -3.75 -2.55 13.88
CA ASP A 138 -5.05 -3.03 13.38
C ASP A 138 -5.28 -2.62 11.92
N ILE A 139 -4.36 -2.92 11.01
CA ILE A 139 -4.45 -2.57 9.58
C ILE A 139 -4.52 -3.85 8.76
N LEU A 140 -5.41 -3.88 7.77
CA LEU A 140 -5.50 -5.02 6.86
C LEU A 140 -4.30 -5.04 5.91
N PHE A 141 -3.71 -6.21 5.67
CA PHE A 141 -2.63 -6.36 4.69
C PHE A 141 -3.14 -7.11 3.46
N ILE A 142 -3.00 -6.49 2.29
CA ILE A 142 -3.54 -6.95 1.01
C ILE A 142 -2.38 -7.23 0.05
N VAL A 143 -2.38 -8.42 -0.55
CA VAL A 143 -1.37 -8.93 -1.48
C VAL A 143 -2.02 -9.41 -2.76
#